data_AF-A0A098BV22-F1
#
_entry.id   AF-A0A098BV22-F1
#
_cell.length_a   1.000
_cell.length_b   1.000
_cell.length_c   1.000
_cell.angle_alpha   90.00
_cell.angle_beta   90.00
_cell.angle_gamma   90.00
#
_symmetry.space_group_name_H-M   'P 1'
#
loop_
_entity.id
_entity.type
_entity.pdbx_description
1 polymer ?
#
loop_
_entity_poly.entity_id
_entity_poly.type
_entity_poly.pdbx_seq_one_letter_code
_entity_poly.pdbx_strand_id
1 'polypeptide(L)'
;MTGRRTAGGLLAVGVLAGCAVPSHSAITTSEPPTPVTTTTRVPRLVDESDRPLVAFDPCLDIPDEVLTAAGYDPRTEDNADFAATHFTMLGCSYDGIVHIPGILANYGLSVLSANFDFEEERQKATGNGDDMVLTELAGRRALLKTNTSLPYRCGMSVETSYGVLIFGRIHFRDSSAPLPESQWCVGLEDTVGRIVAVLDDFESTSR
;
A
#
# COMPACT_ATOMS: atom_id res chain seq x y z
N MET A 1 45.79 52.39 -5.45
CA MET A 1 46.57 52.05 -4.24
C MET A 1 46.15 50.65 -3.82
N THR A 2 46.88 49.63 -4.29
CA THR A 2 47.85 48.81 -3.50
C THR A 2 47.16 48.01 -2.39
N GLY A 3 47.23 46.68 -2.31
CA GLY A 3 48.23 45.79 -2.90
C GLY A 3 47.87 44.30 -2.87
N ARG A 4 48.67 43.60 -3.68
CA ARG A 4 48.74 42.18 -3.98
C ARG A 4 49.66 41.50 -2.94
N ARG A 5 49.41 40.25 -2.56
CA ARG A 5 50.43 39.35 -2.00
C ARG A 5 50.38 38.00 -2.71
N THR A 6 51.58 37.51 -3.02
CA THR A 6 51.95 36.38 -3.88
C THR A 6 52.83 35.39 -3.12
N ALA A 7 52.90 34.16 -3.65
CA ALA A 7 53.94 33.12 -3.48
C ALA A 7 53.96 32.38 -2.13
N GLY A 8 54.28 31.08 -2.00
CA GLY A 8 54.84 29.98 -2.80
C GLY A 8 55.17 28.85 -1.78
N GLY A 9 55.46 27.56 -2.04
CA GLY A 9 55.68 26.71 -3.21
C GLY A 9 56.06 25.27 -2.75
N LEU A 10 56.27 24.37 -3.73
CA LEU A 10 56.96 23.06 -3.77
C LEU A 10 56.56 21.90 -2.81
N LEU A 11 56.04 20.75 -3.30
CA LEU A 11 56.66 19.59 -3.99
C LEU A 11 57.47 18.64 -3.10
N ALA A 12 56.97 17.40 -2.93
CA ALA A 12 57.79 16.20 -2.80
C ALA A 12 57.02 14.95 -3.31
N VAL A 13 57.57 14.33 -4.34
CA VAL A 13 57.16 13.05 -4.94
C VAL A 13 57.88 11.93 -4.20
N GLY A 14 57.16 10.87 -3.84
CA GLY A 14 57.73 9.62 -3.30
C GLY A 14 57.21 8.42 -4.07
N VAL A 15 58.02 7.91 -4.99
CA VAL A 15 57.80 6.63 -5.68
C VAL A 15 58.59 5.57 -4.91
N LEU A 16 57.91 4.55 -4.40
CA LEU A 16 58.55 3.31 -3.96
C LEU A 16 58.10 2.18 -4.87
N ALA A 17 59.01 1.76 -5.74
CA ALA A 17 58.93 0.54 -6.52
C ALA A 17 59.47 -0.63 -5.68
N GLY A 18 58.73 -1.74 -5.65
CA GLY A 18 59.18 -3.03 -5.13
C GLY A 18 58.50 -4.16 -5.91
N CYS A 19 59.27 -4.84 -6.76
CA CYS A 19 58.94 -6.12 -7.41
C CYS A 19 59.16 -7.27 -6.38
N ALA A 20 58.66 -8.52 -6.46
CA ALA A 20 58.20 -9.34 -7.57
C ALA A 20 57.62 -10.71 -7.09
N VAL A 21 56.65 -11.28 -7.86
CA VAL A 21 56.31 -12.71 -8.21
C VAL A 21 55.82 -13.75 -7.15
N PRO A 22 55.16 -14.89 -7.55
CA PRO A 22 53.71 -15.06 -7.75
C PRO A 22 53.07 -16.21 -6.91
N SER A 23 51.78 -16.46 -7.18
CA SER A 23 51.03 -17.72 -6.95
C SER A 23 50.45 -17.94 -5.56
N HIS A 24 49.15 -17.67 -5.44
CA HIS A 24 48.14 -18.71 -5.20
C HIS A 24 46.80 -18.20 -5.71
N SER A 25 46.25 -18.85 -6.74
CA SER A 25 44.82 -18.76 -7.04
C SER A 25 44.08 -19.37 -5.85
N ALA A 26 43.64 -18.53 -4.92
CA ALA A 26 42.62 -18.94 -3.97
C ALA A 26 41.33 -19.07 -4.78
N ILE A 27 40.95 -20.32 -5.05
CA ILE A 27 39.60 -20.65 -5.48
C ILE A 27 38.72 -20.23 -4.31
N THR A 28 38.08 -19.07 -4.43
CA THR A 28 36.97 -18.71 -3.55
C THR A 28 35.88 -19.71 -3.88
N THR A 29 35.76 -20.74 -3.05
CA THR A 29 34.62 -21.64 -3.02
C THR A 29 33.37 -20.76 -3.02
N SER A 30 32.63 -20.77 -4.13
CA SER A 30 31.31 -20.18 -4.18
C SER A 30 30.50 -20.84 -3.09
N GLU A 31 30.18 -20.07 -2.06
CA GLU A 31 29.15 -20.43 -1.10
C GLU A 31 27.89 -20.76 -1.91
N PRO A 32 27.26 -21.93 -1.71
CA PRO A 32 25.98 -22.22 -2.32
C PRO A 32 25.03 -21.07 -1.95
N PRO A 33 24.28 -20.48 -2.89
CA PRO A 33 23.29 -19.47 -2.53
C PRO A 33 22.43 -20.06 -1.42
N THR A 34 22.42 -19.41 -0.27
CA THR A 34 21.49 -19.74 0.80
C THR A 34 20.11 -19.74 0.17
N PRO A 35 19.31 -20.82 0.29
CA PRO A 35 17.96 -20.78 -0.23
C PRO A 35 17.27 -19.59 0.43
N VAL A 36 16.77 -18.67 -0.39
CA VAL A 36 15.89 -17.61 0.08
C VAL A 36 14.67 -18.35 0.61
N THR A 37 14.61 -18.53 1.93
CA THR A 37 13.42 -19.06 2.57
C THR A 37 12.37 -17.97 2.43
N THR A 38 11.61 -18.01 1.34
CA THR A 38 10.39 -17.21 1.22
C THR A 38 9.49 -17.70 2.34
N THR A 39 9.49 -17.02 3.48
CA THR A 39 8.57 -17.34 4.56
C THR A 39 7.23 -16.76 4.14
N THR A 40 6.52 -17.44 3.22
CA THR A 40 5.15 -17.06 2.90
C THR A 40 4.37 -17.15 4.20
N ARG A 41 4.02 -15.98 4.77
CA ARG A 41 3.24 -15.89 5.99
C ARG A 41 1.95 -16.69 5.77
N VAL A 42 1.58 -17.54 6.72
CA VAL A 42 0.28 -18.21 6.70
C VAL A 42 -0.79 -17.12 6.85
N PRO A 43 -1.75 -16.98 5.92
CA PRO A 43 -2.81 -15.97 6.02
C PRO A 43 -3.61 -16.14 7.31
N ARG A 44 -4.05 -15.02 7.91
CA ARG A 44 -4.83 -15.05 9.17
C ARG A 44 -6.16 -15.79 9.03
N LEU A 45 -6.71 -15.82 7.82
CA LEU A 45 -7.92 -16.54 7.44
C LEU A 45 -7.69 -17.21 6.08
N VAL A 46 -8.28 -18.39 5.91
CA VAL A 46 -8.30 -19.14 4.65
C VAL A 46 -9.67 -19.77 4.52
N ASP A 47 -10.30 -19.61 3.37
CA ASP A 47 -11.60 -20.21 3.05
C ASP A 47 -11.45 -21.63 2.46
N GLU A 48 -12.57 -22.30 2.18
CA GLU A 48 -12.58 -23.70 1.73
C GLU A 48 -12.48 -23.85 0.19
N SER A 49 -12.30 -22.76 -0.56
CA SER A 49 -12.21 -22.78 -2.02
C SER A 49 -10.78 -22.99 -2.56
N ASP A 50 -10.70 -23.28 -3.85
CA ASP A 50 -9.43 -23.38 -4.60
C ASP A 50 -8.91 -22.00 -5.09
N ARG A 51 -9.43 -20.89 -4.54
CA ARG A 51 -8.99 -19.54 -4.90
C ARG A 51 -7.55 -19.27 -4.43
N PRO A 52 -6.84 -18.32 -5.05
CA PRO A 52 -5.55 -17.87 -4.54
C PRO A 52 -5.64 -17.46 -3.06
N LEU A 53 -4.57 -17.69 -2.32
CA LEU A 53 -4.47 -17.21 -0.95
C LEU A 53 -4.37 -15.68 -0.94
N VAL A 54 -5.05 -15.05 0.01
CA VAL A 54 -4.88 -13.62 0.28
C VAL A 54 -3.48 -13.42 0.88
N ALA A 55 -2.58 -12.87 0.08
CA ALA A 55 -1.16 -12.72 0.45
C ALA A 55 -0.87 -11.43 1.21
N PHE A 56 -1.58 -10.34 0.86
CA PHE A 56 -1.42 -9.03 1.49
C PHE A 56 -2.45 -8.85 2.61
N ASP A 57 -1.96 -8.58 3.80
CA ASP A 57 -2.73 -8.40 5.02
C ASP A 57 -2.73 -6.91 5.42
N PRO A 58 -3.85 -6.19 5.25
CA PRO A 58 -3.88 -4.75 5.46
C PRO A 58 -3.44 -4.31 6.87
N CYS A 59 -3.63 -5.15 7.90
CA CYS A 59 -3.21 -4.83 9.27
C CYS A 59 -1.70 -5.02 9.51
N LEU A 60 -1.02 -5.81 8.70
CA LEU A 60 0.38 -6.17 8.94
C LEU A 60 1.33 -5.60 7.89
N ASP A 61 0.82 -5.34 6.70
CA ASP A 61 1.64 -5.04 5.52
C ASP A 61 1.53 -3.58 5.08
N ILE A 62 0.63 -2.78 5.66
CA ILE A 62 0.58 -1.33 5.46
C ILE A 62 1.39 -0.64 6.57
N PRO A 63 2.50 0.05 6.25
CA PRO A 63 3.28 0.75 7.27
C PRO A 63 2.53 1.92 7.89
N ASP A 64 2.76 2.15 9.18
CA ASP A 64 2.20 3.27 9.96
C ASP A 64 2.46 4.63 9.30
N GLU A 65 3.64 4.84 8.72
CA GLU A 65 3.99 6.08 8.04
C GLU A 65 3.15 6.33 6.78
N VAL A 66 2.70 5.26 6.09
CA VAL A 66 1.84 5.35 4.91
C VAL A 66 0.43 5.78 5.35
N LEU A 67 -0.10 5.18 6.41
CA LEU A 67 -1.39 5.55 7.01
C LEU A 67 -1.37 6.98 7.53
N THR A 68 -0.33 7.35 8.27
CA THR A 68 -0.15 8.70 8.82
C THR A 68 -0.06 9.75 7.71
N ALA A 69 0.73 9.47 6.66
CA ALA A 69 0.83 10.35 5.50
C ALA A 69 -0.49 10.47 4.71
N ALA A 70 -1.32 9.43 4.75
CA ALA A 70 -2.67 9.44 4.18
C ALA A 70 -3.74 10.06 5.10
N GLY A 71 -3.38 10.47 6.32
CA GLY A 71 -4.26 11.14 7.26
C GLY A 71 -5.07 10.22 8.18
N TYR A 72 -4.54 9.04 8.52
CA TYR A 72 -5.14 8.05 9.43
C TYR A 72 -4.26 7.79 10.66
N ASP A 73 -4.84 7.42 11.81
CA ASP A 73 -4.12 7.04 13.03
C ASP A 73 -3.90 5.52 13.07
N PRO A 74 -2.65 5.02 12.90
CA PRO A 74 -2.37 3.60 13.01
C PRO A 74 -2.71 3.01 14.38
N ARG A 75 -2.76 3.82 15.45
CA ARG A 75 -3.09 3.36 16.81
C ARG A 75 -4.57 3.05 17.00
N THR A 76 -5.39 3.40 16.01
CA THR A 76 -6.82 3.08 15.97
C THR A 76 -7.13 1.86 15.13
N GLU A 77 -6.07 1.11 14.75
CA GLU A 77 -6.21 -0.16 14.05
C GLU A 77 -7.24 -1.06 14.71
N ASP A 78 -8.22 -1.48 13.92
CA ASP A 78 -9.18 -2.51 14.30
C ASP A 78 -9.36 -3.53 13.19
N ASN A 79 -9.46 -4.79 13.60
CA ASN A 79 -9.64 -5.91 12.68
C ASN A 79 -10.99 -5.79 11.99
N ALA A 80 -10.98 -5.84 10.66
CA ALA A 80 -12.17 -5.75 9.82
C ALA A 80 -12.30 -7.00 8.92
N ASP A 81 -11.81 -8.14 9.38
CA ASP A 81 -11.89 -9.38 8.62
C ASP A 81 -13.35 -9.79 8.38
N PHE A 82 -13.58 -10.41 7.24
CA PHE A 82 -14.87 -11.02 6.93
C PHE A 82 -14.67 -12.50 6.59
N ALA A 83 -15.19 -13.36 7.46
CA ALA A 83 -15.22 -14.79 7.22
C ALA A 83 -16.36 -15.15 6.25
N ALA A 84 -16.01 -15.66 5.07
CA ALA A 84 -16.97 -16.25 4.15
C ALA A 84 -16.57 -17.69 3.80
N THR A 85 -17.54 -18.48 3.39
CA THR A 85 -17.32 -19.90 3.06
C THR A 85 -16.63 -20.11 1.71
N HIS A 86 -16.70 -19.13 0.81
CA HIS A 86 -16.27 -19.28 -0.60
C HIS A 86 -15.28 -18.22 -1.07
N PHE A 87 -14.82 -17.39 -0.14
CA PHE A 87 -13.77 -16.41 -0.36
C PHE A 87 -13.17 -16.00 1.00
N THR A 88 -11.93 -15.56 0.97
CA THR A 88 -11.21 -14.99 2.09
C THR A 88 -11.22 -13.48 1.95
N MET A 89 -11.42 -12.76 3.05
CA MET A 89 -11.24 -11.31 3.12
C MET A 89 -10.55 -10.93 4.42
N LEU A 90 -9.30 -10.46 4.30
CA LEU A 90 -8.55 -9.89 5.41
C LEU A 90 -8.78 -8.39 5.43
N GLY A 91 -9.12 -7.83 6.59
CA GLY A 91 -9.51 -6.44 6.69
C GLY A 91 -8.86 -5.72 7.85
N CYS A 92 -8.53 -4.44 7.63
CA CYS A 92 -8.20 -3.52 8.70
C CYS A 92 -8.97 -2.21 8.55
N SER A 93 -9.22 -1.55 9.68
CA SER A 93 -9.82 -0.22 9.71
C SER A 93 -9.04 0.75 10.59
N TYR A 94 -9.14 2.04 10.23
CA TYR A 94 -8.40 3.13 10.86
C TYR A 94 -9.25 4.39 10.91
N ASP A 95 -9.13 5.15 11.99
CA ASP A 95 -9.76 6.46 12.14
C ASP A 95 -8.89 7.55 11.47
N GLY A 96 -9.57 8.48 10.80
CA GLY A 96 -8.98 9.65 10.20
C GLY A 96 -8.59 10.68 11.26
N ILE A 97 -7.42 11.31 11.07
CA ILE A 97 -6.89 12.36 11.95
C ILE A 97 -6.96 13.77 11.34
N VAL A 98 -7.33 13.86 10.06
CA VAL A 98 -7.41 15.14 9.35
C VAL A 98 -8.74 15.81 9.66
N HIS A 99 -8.71 17.10 9.97
CA HIS A 99 -9.94 17.87 10.07
C HIS A 99 -10.48 18.18 8.66
N ILE A 100 -11.65 17.64 8.34
CA ILE A 100 -12.42 18.00 7.15
C ILE A 100 -13.59 18.86 7.62
N PRO A 101 -13.70 20.14 7.18
CA PRO A 101 -14.79 21.01 7.62
C PRO A 101 -16.17 20.38 7.39
N GLY A 102 -16.98 20.31 8.45
CA GLY A 102 -18.33 19.73 8.42
C GLY A 102 -18.38 18.21 8.56
N ILE A 103 -17.25 17.56 8.85
CA ILE A 103 -17.13 16.13 9.17
C ILE A 103 -16.53 16.00 10.56
N LEU A 104 -17.01 15.04 11.35
CA LEU A 104 -16.36 14.71 12.61
C LEU A 104 -14.90 14.34 12.34
N ALA A 105 -14.01 14.69 13.27
CA ALA A 105 -12.60 14.35 13.21
C ALA A 105 -12.33 12.83 13.42
N ASN A 106 -13.25 11.96 12.99
CA ASN A 106 -13.19 10.51 13.16
C ASN A 106 -13.72 9.74 11.93
N TYR A 107 -13.66 10.29 10.71
CA TYR A 107 -14.05 9.55 9.49
C TYR A 107 -13.22 8.26 9.35
N GLY A 108 -13.84 7.15 8.94
CA GLY A 108 -13.19 5.84 8.91
C GLY A 108 -12.62 5.48 7.54
N LEU A 109 -11.53 4.71 7.54
CA LEU A 109 -11.06 3.92 6.41
C LEU A 109 -11.17 2.44 6.76
N SER A 110 -11.59 1.63 5.80
CA SER A 110 -11.43 0.18 5.81
C SER A 110 -10.66 -0.22 4.56
N VAL A 111 -9.68 -1.11 4.73
CA VAL A 111 -8.93 -1.73 3.64
C VAL A 111 -9.12 -3.23 3.74
N LEU A 112 -9.64 -3.85 2.69
CA LEU A 112 -10.05 -5.25 2.64
C LEU A 112 -9.34 -5.94 1.47
N SER A 113 -8.55 -6.95 1.76
CA SER A 113 -7.82 -7.76 0.78
C SER A 113 -8.57 -9.07 0.57
N ALA A 114 -9.04 -9.33 -0.65
CA ALA A 114 -9.92 -10.45 -0.95
C ALA A 114 -9.46 -11.26 -2.16
N ASN A 115 -9.85 -12.55 -2.21
CA ASN A 115 -9.46 -13.50 -3.25
C ASN A 115 -10.53 -13.79 -4.32
N PHE A 116 -11.62 -13.01 -4.35
CA PHE A 116 -12.48 -12.98 -5.53
C PHE A 116 -11.93 -12.03 -6.59
N ASP A 117 -12.20 -12.34 -7.85
CA ASP A 117 -11.63 -11.58 -8.97
C ASP A 117 -12.35 -10.23 -9.18
N PHE A 118 -11.74 -9.40 -10.02
CA PHE A 118 -12.22 -8.06 -10.32
C PHE A 118 -13.61 -8.03 -10.97
N GLU A 119 -13.97 -9.04 -11.75
CA GLU A 119 -15.28 -9.10 -12.40
C GLU A 119 -16.36 -9.50 -11.40
N GLU A 120 -16.04 -10.41 -10.48
CA GLU A 120 -16.91 -10.75 -9.35
C GLU A 120 -17.13 -9.52 -8.44
N GLU A 121 -16.09 -8.74 -8.14
CA GLU A 121 -16.22 -7.47 -7.40
C GLU A 121 -17.16 -6.48 -8.11
N ARG A 122 -17.01 -6.32 -9.43
CA ARG A 122 -17.89 -5.46 -10.25
C ARG A 122 -19.35 -5.91 -10.18
N GLN A 123 -19.58 -7.22 -10.20
CA GLN A 123 -20.92 -7.80 -10.07
C GLN A 123 -21.50 -7.59 -8.67
N LYS A 124 -20.70 -7.78 -7.61
CA LYS A 124 -21.10 -7.49 -6.22
C LYS A 124 -21.48 -6.02 -6.05
N ALA A 125 -20.64 -5.10 -6.51
CA ALA A 125 -20.92 -3.66 -6.43
C ALA A 125 -22.20 -3.28 -7.20
N THR A 126 -22.41 -3.83 -8.40
CA THR A 126 -23.70 -3.68 -9.11
C THR A 126 -24.87 -4.22 -8.28
N GLY A 127 -24.73 -5.41 -7.70
CA GLY A 127 -25.75 -6.05 -6.88
C GLY A 127 -26.07 -5.29 -5.59
N ASN A 128 -25.11 -4.56 -5.05
CA ASN A 128 -25.27 -3.67 -3.89
C ASN A 128 -25.94 -2.33 -4.24
N GLY A 129 -26.15 -2.06 -5.53
CA GLY A 129 -26.70 -0.79 -6.01
C GLY A 129 -25.70 0.35 -6.00
N ASP A 130 -24.40 0.05 -6.11
CA ASP A 130 -23.37 1.07 -6.20
C ASP A 130 -23.36 1.72 -7.59
N ASP A 131 -23.24 3.04 -7.61
CA ASP A 131 -22.86 3.81 -8.79
C ASP A 131 -21.36 3.63 -9.01
N MET A 132 -20.97 3.07 -10.15
CA MET A 132 -19.59 2.67 -10.42
C MET A 132 -18.98 3.41 -11.60
N VAL A 133 -17.71 3.76 -11.46
CA VAL A 133 -16.85 4.24 -12.56
C VAL A 133 -15.65 3.32 -12.68
N LEU A 134 -15.50 2.68 -13.85
CA LEU A 134 -14.29 1.95 -14.20
C LEU A 134 -13.17 2.95 -14.46
N THR A 135 -12.03 2.76 -13.79
CA THR A 135 -10.86 3.63 -13.87
C THR A 135 -9.58 2.79 -13.81
N GLU A 136 -8.44 3.47 -13.73
CA GLU A 136 -7.13 2.86 -13.58
C GLU A 136 -6.37 3.58 -12.45
N LEU A 137 -5.65 2.81 -11.63
CA LEU A 137 -4.79 3.34 -10.59
C LEU A 137 -3.48 2.56 -10.58
N ALA A 138 -2.35 3.25 -10.69
CA ALA A 138 -1.02 2.64 -10.74
C ALA A 138 -0.90 1.50 -11.78
N GLY A 139 -1.55 1.62 -12.94
CA GLY A 139 -1.53 0.60 -13.98
C GLY A 139 -2.43 -0.62 -13.71
N ARG A 140 -3.21 -0.60 -12.63
CA ARG A 140 -4.17 -1.65 -12.26
C ARG A 140 -5.59 -1.20 -12.57
N ARG A 141 -6.44 -2.13 -13.00
CA ARG A 141 -7.88 -1.87 -13.14
C ARG A 141 -8.46 -1.51 -11.78
N ALA A 142 -9.29 -0.47 -11.74
CA ALA A 142 -9.94 -0.04 -10.52
C ALA A 142 -11.42 0.33 -10.74
N LEU A 143 -12.20 0.24 -9.67
CA LEU A 143 -13.62 0.65 -9.62
C LEU A 143 -13.77 1.71 -8.54
N LEU A 144 -14.11 2.95 -8.92
CA LEU A 144 -14.60 3.95 -7.98
C LEU A 144 -16.10 3.71 -7.74
N LYS A 145 -16.52 3.70 -6.47
CA LYS A 145 -17.88 3.33 -6.06
C LYS A 145 -18.46 4.39 -5.15
N THR A 146 -19.65 4.89 -5.49
CA THR A 146 -20.51 5.68 -4.60
C THR A 146 -21.88 5.01 -4.50
N ASN A 147 -22.68 5.41 -3.52
CA ASN A 147 -24.02 4.87 -3.37
C ASN A 147 -24.91 5.91 -2.70
N THR A 148 -25.83 6.50 -3.47
CA THR A 148 -26.73 7.54 -2.95
C THR A 148 -27.69 7.04 -1.87
N SER A 149 -27.96 5.73 -1.81
CA SER A 149 -28.74 5.08 -0.74
C SER A 149 -27.92 4.87 0.54
N LEU A 150 -26.60 4.91 0.46
CA LEU A 150 -25.66 4.84 1.58
C LEU A 150 -24.75 6.07 1.58
N PRO A 151 -25.29 7.26 1.89
CA PRO A 151 -24.57 8.51 1.72
C PRO A 151 -23.34 8.60 2.62
N TYR A 152 -22.43 9.50 2.24
CA TYR A 152 -21.17 9.77 2.96
C TYR A 152 -20.15 8.63 2.89
N ARG A 153 -20.34 7.72 1.92
CA ARG A 153 -19.43 6.63 1.65
C ARG A 153 -18.79 6.80 0.30
N CYS A 154 -17.51 6.47 0.23
CA CYS A 154 -16.82 6.28 -1.03
C CYS A 154 -16.02 4.99 -0.96
N GLY A 155 -16.08 4.19 -2.01
CA GLY A 155 -15.28 2.99 -2.14
C GLY A 155 -14.37 3.07 -3.35
N MET A 156 -13.25 2.36 -3.29
CA MET A 156 -12.44 2.06 -4.46
C MET A 156 -11.96 0.62 -4.38
N SER A 157 -12.08 -0.14 -5.46
CA SER A 157 -11.52 -1.51 -5.54
C SER A 157 -10.43 -1.54 -6.60
N VAL A 158 -9.30 -2.16 -6.30
CA VAL A 158 -8.13 -2.27 -7.19
C VAL A 158 -7.80 -3.73 -7.41
N GLU A 159 -7.54 -4.11 -8.66
CA GLU A 159 -7.14 -5.48 -9.02
C GLU A 159 -5.75 -5.86 -8.46
N THR A 160 -5.64 -7.05 -7.88
CA THR A 160 -4.39 -7.62 -7.36
C THR A 160 -4.04 -8.93 -8.07
N SER A 161 -2.85 -9.49 -7.83
CA SER A 161 -2.51 -10.79 -8.43
C SER A 161 -3.29 -11.97 -7.85
N TYR A 162 -3.93 -11.78 -6.68
CA TYR A 162 -4.69 -12.81 -5.97
C TYR A 162 -6.20 -12.53 -5.93
N GLY A 163 -6.67 -11.37 -6.38
CA GLY A 163 -8.07 -10.98 -6.35
C GLY A 163 -8.24 -9.46 -6.41
N VAL A 164 -8.71 -8.85 -5.32
CA VAL A 164 -8.95 -7.40 -5.22
C VAL A 164 -8.57 -6.83 -3.86
N LEU A 165 -8.14 -5.57 -3.86
CA LEU A 165 -7.95 -4.73 -2.68
C LEU A 165 -9.03 -3.65 -2.67
N ILE A 166 -9.88 -3.67 -1.65
CA ILE A 166 -11.09 -2.85 -1.55
C ILE A 166 -10.89 -1.83 -0.43
N PHE A 167 -11.16 -0.57 -0.74
CA PHE A 167 -11.08 0.55 0.15
C PHE A 167 -12.50 1.08 0.38
N GLY A 168 -12.84 1.33 1.63
CA GLY A 168 -14.08 1.98 2.04
C GLY A 168 -13.77 3.18 2.92
N ARG A 169 -14.19 4.37 2.53
CA ARG A 169 -14.15 5.58 3.35
C ARG A 169 -15.57 5.91 3.78
N ILE A 170 -15.76 6.14 5.08
CA ILE A 170 -17.04 6.56 5.65
C ILE A 170 -16.84 7.86 6.41
N HIS A 171 -17.56 8.91 6.04
CA HIS A 171 -17.56 10.16 6.79
C HIS A 171 -18.66 10.14 7.85
N PHE A 172 -18.30 10.31 9.12
CA PHE A 172 -19.26 10.49 10.21
C PHE A 172 -19.55 11.97 10.41
N ARG A 173 -20.82 12.31 10.62
CA ARG A 173 -21.28 13.71 10.63
C ARG A 173 -21.33 14.26 12.04
N ASP A 174 -20.86 15.50 12.20
CA ASP A 174 -20.91 16.25 13.47
C ASP A 174 -22.15 17.14 13.57
N SER A 175 -22.83 17.31 12.43
CA SER A 175 -23.89 18.29 12.24
C SER A 175 -24.89 17.83 11.19
N SER A 176 -26.01 18.55 11.12
CA SER A 176 -27.06 18.33 10.11
C SER A 176 -26.72 18.91 8.74
N ALA A 177 -25.57 19.58 8.57
CA ALA A 177 -25.14 20.08 7.27
C ALA A 177 -24.84 18.90 6.31
N PRO A 178 -25.31 18.94 5.06
CA PRO A 178 -25.05 17.90 4.08
C PRO A 178 -23.62 18.03 3.52
N LEU A 179 -22.86 16.93 3.48
CA LEU A 179 -21.64 16.82 2.67
C LEU A 179 -22.05 16.49 1.23
N PRO A 180 -21.76 17.35 0.23
CA PRO A 180 -22.08 17.08 -1.17
C PRO A 180 -21.44 15.78 -1.66
N GLU A 181 -22.11 15.04 -2.53
CA GLU A 181 -21.60 13.77 -3.08
C GLU A 181 -20.20 13.91 -3.71
N SER A 182 -19.97 15.02 -4.42
CA SER A 182 -18.64 15.35 -4.97
C SER A 182 -17.49 15.39 -3.95
N GLN A 183 -17.80 15.48 -2.65
CA GLN A 183 -16.82 15.50 -1.57
C GLN A 183 -16.61 14.13 -0.92
N TRP A 184 -17.46 13.13 -1.18
CA TRP A 184 -17.38 11.83 -0.51
C TRP A 184 -16.06 11.12 -0.81
N CYS A 185 -15.57 11.25 -2.05
CA CYS A 185 -14.37 10.57 -2.53
C CYS A 185 -13.10 11.44 -2.53
N VAL A 186 -13.17 12.70 -2.09
CA VAL A 186 -12.02 13.60 -2.13
C VAL A 186 -10.87 13.02 -1.31
N GLY A 187 -9.69 12.90 -1.93
CA GLY A 187 -8.48 12.35 -1.33
C GLY A 187 -8.45 10.83 -1.16
N LEU A 188 -9.50 10.10 -1.58
CA LEU A 188 -9.47 8.63 -1.51
C LEU A 188 -8.43 8.07 -2.48
N GLU A 189 -8.38 8.54 -3.73
CA GLU A 189 -7.43 8.05 -4.73
C GLU A 189 -5.97 8.23 -4.31
N ASP A 190 -5.61 9.33 -3.63
CA ASP A 190 -4.26 9.52 -3.07
C ASP A 190 -3.95 8.50 -1.97
N THR A 191 -4.88 8.27 -1.05
CA THR A 191 -4.76 7.21 -0.03
C THR A 191 -4.57 5.84 -0.67
N VAL A 192 -5.41 5.49 -1.65
CA VAL A 192 -5.35 4.21 -2.35
C VAL A 192 -4.02 4.09 -3.09
N GLY A 193 -3.58 5.13 -3.80
CA GLY A 193 -2.31 5.12 -4.54
C GLY A 193 -1.10 4.87 -3.65
N ARG A 194 -1.08 5.44 -2.44
CA ARG A 194 -0.02 5.19 -1.45
C ARG A 194 0.02 3.73 -1.00
N ILE A 195 -1.14 3.15 -0.71
CA ILE A 195 -1.24 1.76 -0.23
C ILE A 195 -0.97 0.78 -1.38
N VAL A 196 -1.41 1.09 -2.60
CA VAL A 196 -1.12 0.26 -3.77
C VAL A 196 0.37 0.27 -4.11
N ALA A 197 1.10 1.36 -3.87
CA ALA A 197 2.55 1.35 -4.01
C ALA A 197 3.24 0.37 -3.04
N VAL A 198 2.70 0.22 -1.82
CA VAL A 198 3.16 -0.80 -0.86
C VAL A 198 2.84 -2.21 -1.35
N LEU A 199 1.62 -2.41 -1.86
CA LEU A 199 1.21 -3.68 -2.47
C LEU A 199 2.12 -4.07 -3.66
N ASP A 200 2.47 -3.11 -4.52
CA ASP A 200 3.33 -3.35 -5.67
C ASP A 200 4.74 -3.80 -5.25
N ASP A 201 5.31 -3.16 -4.23
CA ASP A 201 6.59 -3.57 -3.64
C ASP A 201 6.50 -4.99 -3.04
N PHE A 202 5.44 -5.26 -2.29
CA PHE A 202 5.15 -6.57 -1.71
C PHE A 202 5.02 -7.67 -2.79
N GLU A 203 4.25 -7.43 -3.85
CA GLU A 203 4.07 -8.39 -4.95
C GLU A 203 5.35 -8.56 -5.79
N SER A 204 6.24 -7.56 -5.82
CA SER A 204 7.52 -7.65 -6.55
C SER A 204 8.58 -8.46 -5.81
N THR A 205 8.53 -8.47 -4.48
CA THR A 205 9.52 -9.16 -3.60
C THR A 205 9.08 -10.57 -3.21
N SER A 206 7.78 -10.86 -3.31
CA SER A 206 7.20 -12.18 -2.99
C SER A 206 7.15 -13.16 -4.16
N ARG A 207 7.57 -12.74 -5.36
CA ARG A 207 7.68 -13.57 -6.58
C ARG A 207 9.10 -14.09 -6.75
#